data_AF-A0A1J0WGD3-F1
#
_entry.id   AF-A0A1J0WGD3-F1
#
_cell.length_a   1.000
_cell.length_b   1.000
_cell.length_c   1.000
_cell.angle_alpha   90.00
_cell.angle_beta   90.00
_cell.angle_gamma   90.00
#
_symmetry.space_group_name_H-M   'P 1'
#
loop_
_entity.id
_entity.type
_entity.pdbx_description
1 polymer ?
#
loop_
_entity_poly.entity_id
_entity_poly.type
_entity_poly.pdbx_seq_one_letter_code
_entity_poly.pdbx_strand_id
1 'polypeptide(L)' 'MNLPPPPCPFCGQMDLHRIEFPCPDGDGEMQSYVHCNTCGANGPQYREDGVQGWDAWADRAGMRLQ' A
#
# COMPACT_ATOMS: atom_id res chain seq x y z
N MET A 1 -7.97 -6.15 -13.22
CA MET A 1 -7.57 -4.94 -13.97
C MET A 1 -6.50 -4.26 -13.13
N ASN A 2 -5.35 -3.87 -13.70
CA ASN A 2 -4.25 -3.25 -12.97
C ASN A 2 -4.50 -1.73 -12.91
N LEU A 3 -5.40 -1.30 -12.03
CA LEU A 3 -5.70 0.12 -11.86
C LEU A 3 -4.48 0.84 -11.26
N PRO A 4 -4.10 2.03 -11.76
CA PRO A 4 -3.02 2.80 -11.16
C PRO A 4 -3.41 3.18 -9.73
N PRO A 5 -2.47 3.18 -8.79
CA PRO A 5 -2.78 3.46 -7.41
C PRO A 5 -3.23 4.91 -7.21
N PRO A 6 -4.18 5.15 -6.28
CA PRO A 6 -4.63 6.51 -6.01
C PRO A 6 -3.52 7.36 -5.40
N PRO A 7 -3.56 8.70 -5.60
CA PRO A 7 -2.62 9.62 -4.95
C PRO A 7 -2.68 9.52 -3.43
N CYS A 8 -1.62 10.00 -2.77
CA CYS A 8 -1.56 10.02 -1.31
C CYS A 8 -2.73 10.80 -0.72
N PRO A 9 -3.54 10.23 0.18
CA PRO A 9 -4.67 10.95 0.75
C PRO A 9 -4.29 12.06 1.72
N PHE A 10 -3.02 12.11 2.15
CA PHE A 10 -2.54 13.11 3.10
C PHE A 10 -1.97 14.36 2.42
N CYS A 11 -1.29 14.19 1.27
CA CYS A 11 -0.60 15.29 0.58
C CYS A 11 -0.97 15.43 -0.91
N GLY A 12 -1.78 14.51 -1.45
CA GLY A 12 -2.19 14.49 -2.85
C GLY A 12 -1.12 14.06 -3.85
N GLN A 13 0.10 13.75 -3.40
CA GLN A 13 1.22 13.39 -4.29
C GLN A 13 1.15 11.93 -4.74
N MET A 14 1.64 11.66 -5.95
CA MET A 14 1.72 10.31 -6.53
C MET A 14 3.06 9.61 -6.29
N ASP A 15 3.95 10.21 -5.50
CA ASP A 15 5.24 9.65 -5.11
C ASP A 15 5.04 8.59 -4.01
N LEU A 16 4.55 7.43 -4.45
CA LEU A 16 4.17 6.29 -3.63
C LEU A 16 5.07 5.11 -3.95
N HIS A 17 5.61 4.48 -2.92
CA HIS A 17 6.47 3.31 -3.02
C HIS A 17 5.85 2.15 -2.25
N ARG A 18 5.75 0.99 -2.91
CA ARG A 18 5.34 -0.25 -2.24
C ARG A 18 6.58 -0.92 -1.65
N ILE A 19 6.56 -1.17 -0.35
CA ILE A 19 7.64 -1.82 0.38
C ILE A 19 7.19 -3.23 0.69
N GLU A 20 8.00 -4.23 0.32
CA GLU A 20 7.75 -5.66 0.54
C GLU A 20 8.86 -6.25 1.41
N PHE A 21 8.51 -7.05 2.41
CA PHE A 21 9.46 -7.66 3.33
C PHE A 21 8.92 -8.98 3.86
N PRO A 22 9.78 -9.98 4.16
CA PRO A 22 9.34 -11.26 4.68
C PRO A 22 8.66 -11.10 6.05
N CYS A 23 7.60 -11.86 6.29
CA CYS A 23 6.99 -11.94 7.61
C CYS A 23 8.01 -12.56 8.60
N PRO A 24 8.11 -12.01 9.82
CA PRO A 24 9.07 -12.48 10.82
C PRO A 24 8.69 -13.81 11.49
N ASP A 25 7.49 -14.32 11.25
CA ASP A 25 6.98 -15.61 11.77
C ASP A 25 7.54 -16.82 11.02
N GLY A 26 8.23 -16.62 9.90
CA GLY A 26 9.02 -17.67 9.25
C GLY A 26 8.22 -18.63 8.36
N ASP A 27 6.94 -18.36 8.14
CA ASP A 27 6.06 -19.19 7.29
C ASP A 27 6.30 -19.01 5.78
N GLY A 28 7.28 -18.17 5.39
CA GLY A 28 7.57 -17.84 4.00
C GLY A 28 6.61 -16.79 3.40
N GLU A 29 5.68 -16.30 4.22
CA GLU A 29 4.76 -15.23 3.87
C GLU A 29 5.49 -13.89 3.69
N MET A 30 5.00 -13.06 2.78
CA MET A 30 5.51 -11.70 2.52
C MET A 30 4.52 -10.67 3.03
N GLN A 31 5.03 -9.63 3.69
CA GLN A 31 4.26 -8.43 4.00
C GLN A 31 4.53 -7.32 3.02
N SER A 32 3.54 -6.46 2.83
CA SER A 32 3.73 -5.20 2.13
C SER A 32 2.94 -4.05 2.71
N TYR A 33 3.44 -2.83 2.54
CA TYR A 33 2.69 -1.60 2.75
C TYR A 33 3.10 -0.54 1.72
N VAL A 34 2.26 0.48 1.56
CA VAL A 34 2.53 1.64 0.70
C VAL A 34 3.09 2.78 1.54
N HIS A 35 4.16 3.41 1.08
CA HIS A 35 4.79 4.58 1.70
C HIS A 35 4.75 5.76 0.74
N CYS A 36 4.38 6.95 1.22
CA CYS A 36 4.53 8.18 0.45
C CYS A 36 5.88 8.84 0.75
N ASN A 37 6.77 8.90 -0.23
CA ASN A 37 8.09 9.52 -0.06
C ASN A 37 8.02 11.04 0.14
N THR A 38 6.93 11.69 -0.27
CA THR A 38 6.80 13.15 -0.14
C THR A 38 6.43 13.58 1.28
N CYS A 39 5.41 12.95 1.89
CA CYS A 39 4.92 13.34 3.21
C CYS A 39 5.28 12.35 4.33
N GLY A 40 5.89 11.22 3.99
CA GLY A 40 6.29 10.17 4.92
C GLY A 40 5.12 9.31 5.42
N ALA A 41 3.91 9.49 4.89
CA ALA A 41 2.75 8.72 5.33
C ALA A 41 2.87 7.24 4.95
N ASN A 42 2.61 6.36 5.92
CA ASN A 42 2.62 4.91 5.73
C ASN A 42 1.21 4.35 5.70
N GLY A 43 0.99 3.42 4.79
CA GLY A 43 -0.21 2.61 4.67
C GLY A 43 -0.23 1.48 5.70
N PRO A 44 -1.39 0.83 5.87
CA PRO A 44 -1.49 -0.40 6.64
C PRO A 44 -0.59 -1.51 6.07
N GLN A 45 -0.11 -2.39 6.95
CA GLN A 45 0.69 -3.57 6.58
C GLN A 45 -0.24 -4.74 6.26
N TYR A 46 0.08 -5.46 5.18
CA TYR A 46 -0.70 -6.61 4.71
C TYR A 46 0.20 -7.81 4.53
N ARG A 47 -0.27 -8.97 4.99
CA ARG A 47 0.33 -10.29 4.76
C ARG A 47 -0.38 -10.89 3.55
N GLU A 48 0.18 -10.77 2.35
CA GLU A 48 -0.20 -11.50 1.11
C GLU A 48 0.39 -10.87 -0.17
N ASP A 49 0.32 -11.63 -1.26
CA ASP A 49 0.76 -11.29 -2.62
C ASP A 49 0.20 -9.93 -3.08
N GLY A 50 1.06 -8.91 -3.12
CA GLY A 50 1.06 -7.94 -4.21
C GLY A 50 -0.04 -6.88 -4.21
N VAL A 51 -1.23 -7.36 -4.53
CA VAL A 51 -2.34 -6.65 -5.14
C VAL A 51 -3.16 -5.90 -4.10
N GLN A 52 -3.34 -6.47 -2.90
CA GLN A 52 -4.16 -5.88 -1.85
C GLN A 52 -3.55 -4.61 -1.22
N GLY A 53 -2.23 -4.40 -1.32
CA GLY A 53 -1.58 -3.24 -0.71
C GLY A 53 -2.02 -1.90 -1.32
N TRP A 54 -2.33 -1.89 -2.61
CA TRP A 54 -2.83 -0.69 -3.31
C TRP A 54 -4.34 -0.51 -3.13
N ASP A 55 -5.12 -1.60 -3.11
CA ASP A 55 -6.56 -1.55 -2.84
C ASP A 55 -6.82 -1.03 -1.43
N ALA A 56 -6.06 -1.50 -0.44
CA ALA A 56 -6.08 -0.99 0.92
C ALA A 56 -5.66 0.48 1.05
N TRP A 57 -4.67 0.90 0.27
CA TRP A 57 -4.26 2.30 0.21
C TRP A 57 -5.40 3.16 -0.34
N ALA A 58 -6.14 2.66 -1.33
CA ALA A 58 -7.34 3.30 -1.87
C ALA A 58 -8.46 3.40 -0.82
N ASP A 59 -8.73 2.33 -0.07
CA ASP A 59 -9.72 2.33 1.00
C ASP A 59 -9.40 3.36 2.09
N ARG A 60 -8.12 3.47 2.49
CA ARG A 60 -7.69 4.49 3.46
C ARG A 60 -7.76 5.91 2.90
N ALA A 61 -7.61 6.07 1.59
CA ALA A 61 -7.84 7.34 0.92
C ALA A 61 -9.33 7.73 0.86
N GLY A 62 -10.24 6.88 1.36
CA GLY A 62 -11.68 7.06 1.21
C GLY A 62 -12.17 6.79 -0.22
N MET A 63 -11.33 6.20 -1.06
CA MET A 63 -11.68 5.78 -2.41
C MET A 63 -12.04 4.30 -2.37
N ARG A 64 -13.33 4.02 -2.13
CA ARG A 64 -13.89 2.69 -2.36
C ARG A 64 -13.74 2.39 -3.85
N LEU A 65 -12.82 1.49 -4.20
CA LEU A 65 -12.71 0.97 -5.56
C LEU A 65 -13.98 0.13 -5.82
N GLN A 66 -14.84 0.61 -6.72
CA GLN A 66 -16.04 -0.10 -7.20
C GLN A 66 -15.71 -0.85 -8.49
#